data_AF-A0A0C1GJ72-F1
#
_entry.id   AF-A0A0C1GJ72-F1
#
_cell.length_a   1.000
_cell.length_b   1.000
_cell.length_c   1.000
_cell.angle_alpha   90.00
_cell.angle_beta   90.00
_cell.angle_gamma   90.00
#
_symmetry.space_group_name_H-M   'P 1'
#
loop_
_entity.id
_entity.type
_entity.pdbx_description
1 polymer ?
#
loop_
_entity_poly.entity_id
_entity_poly.type
_entity_poly.pdbx_seq_one_letter_code
_entity_poly.pdbx_strand_id
1 'polypeptide(L)' 'MLLCKLIRDDDGDCIPDDEQVWCLVTPYADGDQRFCTAEYFGDGEGNAVAKTKRVKRGGITCPQCISHIKLIKAVRL' A
#
# COMPACT_ATOMS: atom_id res chain seq x y z
N MET A 1 -0.12 -10.95 6.58
CA MET A 1 -0.20 -9.53 6.17
C MET A 1 -0.03 -9.46 4.65
N LEU A 2 -0.84 -8.67 3.97
CA LEU A 2 -0.72 -8.43 2.52
C LEU A 2 0.04 -7.13 2.28
N LEU A 3 0.97 -7.15 1.33
CA LEU A 3 1.74 -5.99 0.90
C LEU A 3 1.53 -5.75 -0.58
N CYS A 4 1.53 -4.49 -0.99
CA CYS A 4 1.50 -4.08 -2.39
C CYS A 4 2.69 -3.18 -2.71
N LYS A 5 3.11 -3.18 -3.97
CA LYS A 5 4.06 -2.24 -4.55
C LYS A 5 3.47 -1.76 -5.86
N LEU A 6 3.05 -0.50 -5.91
CA LEU A 6 2.54 0.09 -7.15
C LEU A 6 3.67 0.22 -8.16
N ILE A 7 3.32 -0.02 -9.42
CA ILE A 7 4.15 0.17 -10.61
C ILE A 7 3.59 1.32 -11.43
N ARG A 8 2.27 1.48 -11.38
CA ARG A 8 1.50 2.54 -12.02
C ARG A 8 0.43 3.01 -11.06
N ASP A 9 0.19 4.30 -10.99
CA ASP A 9 -0.87 4.90 -10.18
C ASP A 9 -2.24 4.89 -10.90
N ASP A 10 -3.25 5.45 -10.24
CA ASP A 10 -4.63 5.56 -10.72
C ASP A 10 -4.79 6.53 -11.90
N ASP A 11 -3.93 7.54 -12.00
CA ASP A 11 -3.83 8.44 -13.15
C ASP A 11 -3.23 7.75 -14.39
N GLY A 12 -2.52 6.63 -14.20
CA GLY A 12 -1.92 5.83 -15.27
C GLY A 12 -0.44 6.16 -15.50
N ASP A 13 0.18 6.91 -14.60
CA ASP A 13 1.60 7.26 -14.66
C ASP A 13 2.47 6.16 -14.01
N CYS A 14 3.57 5.82 -14.69
CA CYS A 14 4.51 4.83 -14.19
C CYS A 14 5.34 5.40 -13.04
N ILE A 15 5.39 4.67 -11.93
CA ILE A 15 6.17 5.05 -10.75
C ILE A 15 7.64 4.63 -10.97
N PRO A 16 8.62 5.56 -10.83
CA PRO A 16 10.04 5.25 -10.94
C PRO A 16 10.47 4.11 -10.00
N ASP A 17 11.37 3.23 -10.46
CA ASP A 17 11.74 2.01 -9.72
C ASP A 17 12.32 2.28 -8.32
N ASP A 18 13.00 3.41 -8.14
CA ASP A 18 13.57 3.87 -6.87
C ASP A 18 12.52 4.46 -5.91
N GLU A 19 11.36 4.88 -6.44
CA GLU A 19 10.22 5.36 -5.66
C GLU A 19 9.23 4.23 -5.31
N GLN A 20 9.32 3.08 -5.99
CA GLN A 20 8.44 1.93 -5.74
C GLN A 20 8.70 1.27 -4.38
N VAL A 21 7.80 1.48 -3.43
CA VAL A 21 7.89 0.94 -2.07
C VAL A 21 6.83 -0.11 -1.75
N TRP A 22 7.14 -1.01 -0.82
CA TRP A 22 6.17 -1.97 -0.29
C TRP A 22 5.30 -1.30 0.77
N CYS A 23 4.05 -1.08 0.42
CA CYS A 23 3.00 -0.56 1.30
C CYS A 23 2.23 -1.68 1.99
N LEU A 24 1.74 -1.41 3.19
CA LEU A 24 0.75 -2.26 3.84
C LEU A 24 -0.57 -2.14 3.07
N VAL A 25 -1.20 -3.28 2.79
CA VAL A 25 -2.56 -3.31 2.24
C VAL A 25 -3.55 -3.38 3.38
N THR A 26 -4.54 -2.50 3.34
CA THR A 26 -5.73 -2.60 4.18
C THR A 26 -6.93 -2.91 3.29
N PRO A 27 -7.67 -4.00 3.57
CA PRO A 27 -8.97 -4.18 2.95
C PRO A 27 -9.91 -3.12 3.51
N TYR A 28 -10.54 -2.33 2.65
CA TYR A 28 -11.56 -1.35 3.05
C TYR A 28 -12.73 -1.39 2.08
N ALA A 29 -13.94 -1.51 2.62
CA ALA A 29 -15.18 -1.68 1.87
C ALA A 29 -15.04 -2.76 0.77
N ASP A 30 -14.99 -2.33 -0.49
CA ASP A 30 -15.09 -3.19 -1.67
C ASP A 30 -13.74 -3.55 -2.31
N GLY A 31 -12.61 -3.07 -1.78
CA GLY A 31 -11.31 -3.26 -2.45
C GLY A 31 -10.07 -3.25 -1.56
N ASP A 32 -8.96 -3.69 -2.15
CA ASP A 32 -7.63 -3.59 -1.56
C ASP A 32 -7.07 -2.17 -1.80
N GLN A 33 -6.67 -1.48 -0.73
CA GLN A 33 -6.09 -0.14 -0.82
C GLN A 33 -4.76 -0.02 -0.06
N ARG A 34 -3.94 0.96 -0.48
CA ARG A 34 -2.72 1.33 0.23
C ARG A 34 -3.07 1.92 1.59
N PHE A 35 -2.46 1.41 2.66
CA PHE A 35 -2.68 1.93 4.01
C PHE A 35 -2.30 3.41 4.19
N CYS A 36 -1.29 3.90 3.47
CA CYS A 36 -0.79 5.27 3.65
C CYS A 36 -1.63 6.32 2.92
N THR A 37 -2.11 6.02 1.72
CA THR A 37 -2.76 7.00 0.83
C THR A 37 -4.22 6.67 0.54
N ALA A 38 -4.71 5.50 0.95
CA ALA A 38 -6.03 4.97 0.59
C ALA A 38 -6.26 4.80 -0.92
N GLU A 39 -5.19 4.75 -1.71
CA GLU A 39 -5.31 4.47 -3.15
C GLU A 39 -5.66 3.01 -3.37
N TYR A 40 -6.76 2.79 -4.10
CA TYR A 40 -7.25 1.47 -4.49
C TYR A 40 -6.41 0.90 -5.62
N PHE A 41 -6.24 -0.42 -5.60
CA PHE A 41 -5.60 -1.14 -6.69
C PHE A 41 -6.26 -2.52 -6.82
N GLY A 42 -6.35 -3.01 -8.05
CA GLY A 42 -7.06 -4.25 -8.32
C GLY A 42 -7.59 -4.28 -9.75
N ASP A 43 -8.02 -5.45 -10.18
CA ASP A 43 -8.62 -5.61 -11.50
C ASP A 43 -9.98 -4.91 -11.54
N GLY A 44 -10.12 -3.92 -12.41
CA GLY A 44 -11.35 -3.11 -12.54
C GLY A 44 -11.46 -1.89 -11.61
N GLU A 45 -10.51 -1.67 -10.69
CA GLU A 45 -10.54 -0.57 -9.70
C GLU A 45 -9.91 0.75 -10.22
N GLY A 46 -9.34 0.74 -11.43
CA GLY A 46 -8.71 1.92 -12.05
C GLY A 46 -7.53 1.56 -12.97
N ASN A 47 -6.64 2.53 -13.23
CA ASN A 47 -5.41 2.28 -13.98
C ASN A 47 -4.26 1.76 -13.10
N ALA A 48 -4.40 1.79 -11.78
CA ALA A 48 -3.37 1.41 -10.83
C ALA A 48 -2.94 -0.05 -11.03
N VAL A 49 -1.63 -0.28 -11.13
CA VAL A 49 -1.04 -1.62 -11.29
C VAL A 49 -0.13 -1.89 -10.11
N ALA A 50 -0.40 -2.99 -9.40
CA ALA A 50 0.33 -3.36 -8.20
C ALA A 50 0.91 -4.78 -8.29
N LYS A 51 2.14 -4.96 -7.80
CA LYS A 51 2.64 -6.28 -7.37
C LYS A 51 2.20 -6.53 -5.94
N THR A 52 1.65 -7.72 -5.67
CA THR A 52 1.21 -8.10 -4.31
C THR A 52 2.00 -9.30 -3.79
N LYS A 53 2.18 -9.36 -2.46
CA LYS A 53 2.75 -10.52 -1.78
C LYS A 53 2.20 -10.68 -0.37
N ARG A 54 2.02 -11.92 0.08
CA ARG A 54 1.66 -12.24 1.47
C ARG A 54 2.91 -12.55 2.29
N VAL A 55 3.02 -11.93 3.46
CA VAL A 55 4.13 -12.14 4.40
C VAL A 55 3.62 -12.40 5.82
N LYS A 56 4.38 -13.18 6.61
CA LYS A 56 4.04 -13.46 8.02
C LYS A 56 4.25 -12.22 8.91
N ARG A 57 5.37 -11.49 8.74
CA ARG A 57 5.72 -10.28 9.51
C ARG A 57 6.73 -9.43 8.73
N GLY A 58 6.71 -8.11 8.94
CA GLY A 58 7.68 -7.18 8.37
C GLY A 58 7.51 -6.93 6.86
N GLY A 59 8.54 -6.39 6.21
CA GLY A 59 8.59 -6.22 4.75
C GLY A 59 7.95 -4.94 4.20
N ILE A 60 7.38 -4.09 5.06
CA ILE A 60 6.94 -2.73 4.69
C ILE A 60 8.20 -1.88 4.50
N THR A 61 8.34 -1.24 3.33
CA THR A 61 9.42 -0.29 3.06
C THR A 61 8.91 1.13 2.84
N CYS A 62 7.59 1.33 2.76
CA CYS A 62 6.99 2.66 2.65
C CYS A 62 7.17 3.47 3.94
N PRO A 63 7.85 4.64 3.90
CA PRO A 63 8.07 5.49 5.08
C PRO A 63 6.78 6.01 5.71
N GLN A 64 5.77 6.33 4.91
CA GLN A 64 4.47 6.80 5.39
C GLN A 64 3.72 5.70 6.14
N CYS A 65 3.63 4.48 5.60
CA CYS A 65 3.02 3.35 6.30
C CYS A 65 3.69 3.11 7.66
N ILE A 66 5.03 3.14 7.70
CA ILE A 66 5.77 2.95 8.96
C ILE A 66 5.44 4.06 9.97
N SER A 67 5.35 5.31 9.51
CA SER A 67 5.03 6.46 10.36
C SER A 67 3.61 6.37 10.93
N HIS A 68 2.61 6.05 10.09
CA HIS A 68 1.22 5.84 10.53
C HIS A 68 1.09 4.70 11.55
N ILE A 69 1.76 3.56 11.30
CA ILE A 69 1.75 2.43 12.24
C ILE A 69 2.35 2.83 13.59
N LYS A 70 3.45 3.60 13.59
CA LYS A 70 4.07 4.10 14.83
C LYS A 70 3.14 5.04 15.60
N LEU A 71 2.45 5.93 14.90
CA LEU A 71 1.46 6.85 15.50
C LEU A 71 0.31 6.07 16.16
N ILE A 72 -0.30 5.12 15.44
CA ILE A 72 -1.39 4.29 15.98
C ILE A 72 -0.93 3.50 17.20
N LYS A 73 0.27 2.91 17.16
CA LYS A 73 0.83 2.17 18.30
C LYS A 73 1.14 3.04 19.53
N ALA A 74 1.30 4.35 19.34
CA ALA A 74 1.54 5.27 20.44
C ALA A 74 0.24 5.65 21.19
N VAL A 75 -0.93 5.47 20.55
CA VAL A 75 -2.24 5.67 21.20
C VAL A 75 -2.45 4.57 22.24
N ARG A 76 -2.63 4.97 23.49
CA ARG A 76 -3.06 4.08 24.58
C ARG A 76 -4.58 4.19 24.69
N LEU A 77 -5.28 3.08 24.47
CA LEU A 77 -6.72 2.94 24.68
C LEU A 77 -7.02 2.49 26.10
#